data_AF-A0AAE3LZW9-F1
#
_entry.id   AF-A0AAE3LZW9-F1
#
_cell.length_a   1.000
_cell.length_b   1.000
_cell.length_c   1.000
_cell.angle_alpha   90.00
_cell.angle_beta   90.00
_cell.angle_gamma   90.00
#
_symmetry.space_group_name_H-M   'P 1'
#
loop_
_entity.id
_entity.type
_entity.pdbx_description
1 polymer ?
#
loop_
_entity_poly.entity_id
_entity_poly.type
_entity_poly.pdbx_seq_one_letter_code
_entity_poly.pdbx_strand_id
1 'polypeptide(L)'
;PSPAEQSVLGAVKYQPNKIVLHSDTSIMPKRKSVWSSWVYSEDADKQSDRIDLTYWMNKLQPWLQNDPLFVTLNTTRSIDPALIWDEVTLRHPVYDLDALAAQKQAAAMNGANNTWYCGAWMKNGFHEDGIGSAMDVVSAMRARETLTLAAE
;
A
#
# COMPACT_ATOMS: atom_id res chain seq x y z
N PRO A 1 -4.09 -14.68 20.48
CA PRO A 1 -2.87 -13.83 20.44
C PRO A 1 -2.38 -13.46 21.85
N SER A 2 -1.09 -13.67 22.11
CA SER A 2 -0.41 -13.24 23.33
C SER A 2 -0.42 -11.71 23.47
N PRO A 3 -0.21 -11.16 24.68
CA PRO A 3 -0.10 -9.72 24.87
C PRO A 3 0.98 -9.07 23.98
N ALA A 4 2.10 -9.76 23.76
CA ALA A 4 3.17 -9.30 22.87
C ALA A 4 2.69 -9.24 21.41
N GLU A 5 2.00 -10.26 20.92
CA GLU A 5 1.44 -10.27 19.56
C GLU A 5 0.42 -9.16 19.35
N GLN A 6 -0.46 -8.93 20.33
CA GLN A 6 -1.45 -7.86 20.25
C GLN A 6 -0.78 -6.47 20.22
N SER A 7 0.24 -6.25 21.06
CA SER A 7 0.98 -4.99 21.10
C SER A 7 1.73 -4.73 19.80
N VAL A 8 2.44 -5.73 19.27
CA VAL A 8 3.27 -5.58 18.07
C VAL A 8 2.40 -5.40 16.83
N LEU A 9 1.42 -6.28 16.61
CA LEU A 9 0.58 -6.21 15.41
C LEU A 9 -0.38 -5.02 15.46
N GLY A 10 -0.83 -4.62 16.66
CA GLY A 10 -1.71 -3.46 16.85
C GLY A 10 -1.02 -2.11 16.66
N ALA A 11 0.31 -2.05 16.75
CA ALA A 11 1.09 -0.84 16.51
C ALA A 11 1.15 -0.46 15.01
N VAL A 12 0.91 -1.40 14.10
CA VAL A 12 0.87 -1.14 12.66
C VAL A 12 -0.48 -0.55 12.29
N LYS A 13 -0.53 0.78 12.23
CA LYS A 13 -1.74 1.54 11.89
C LYS A 13 -1.96 1.55 10.38
N TYR A 14 -3.20 1.80 9.96
CA TYR A 14 -3.56 1.88 8.55
C TYR A 14 -4.42 3.12 8.26
N GLN A 15 -4.14 3.76 7.13
CA GLN A 15 -4.90 4.90 6.62
C GLN A 15 -5.75 4.46 5.42
N PRO A 16 -7.05 4.81 5.37
CA PRO A 16 -7.89 4.52 4.21
C PRO A 16 -7.61 5.51 3.07
N ASN A 17 -7.42 4.97 1.86
CA ASN A 17 -7.31 5.69 0.61
C ASN A 17 -8.52 5.36 -0.26
N LYS A 18 -9.30 6.40 -0.61
CA LYS A 18 -10.39 6.26 -1.59
C LYS A 18 -9.79 6.32 -2.98
N ILE A 19 -10.10 5.35 -3.81
CA ILE A 19 -9.58 5.18 -5.16
C ILE A 19 -10.78 5.13 -6.11
N VAL A 20 -10.77 5.97 -7.14
CA VAL A 20 -11.82 6.05 -8.14
C VAL A 20 -11.21 5.81 -9.51
N LEU A 21 -11.73 4.82 -10.24
CA LEU A 21 -11.45 4.64 -11.67
C LEU A 21 -12.52 5.41 -12.46
N HIS A 22 -12.12 6.37 -13.29
CA HIS A 22 -13.03 7.21 -14.05
C HIS A 22 -12.43 7.67 -15.38
N SER A 23 -13.28 8.22 -16.27
CA SER A 23 -12.86 8.88 -17.52
C SER A 23 -13.02 10.41 -17.50
N ASP A 24 -13.41 10.98 -16.35
CA ASP A 24 -13.58 12.43 -16.19
C ASP A 24 -12.26 13.21 -16.32
N THR A 25 -12.07 13.85 -17.47
CA THR A 25 -10.89 14.68 -17.77
C THR A 25 -10.82 15.98 -16.97
N SER A 26 -11.89 16.40 -16.29
CA SER A 26 -11.92 17.63 -15.50
C SER A 26 -11.01 17.57 -14.25
N ILE A 27 -10.69 16.35 -13.79
CA ILE A 27 -9.75 16.07 -12.71
C ILE A 27 -8.30 16.34 -13.13
N MET A 28 -8.00 16.31 -14.42
CA MET A 28 -6.65 16.58 -14.90
C MET A 28 -6.36 18.08 -15.01
N PRO A 29 -5.09 18.51 -14.95
CA PRO A 29 -4.74 19.92 -15.11
C PRO A 29 -5.23 20.48 -16.44
N LYS A 30 -5.76 21.72 -16.43
CA LYS A 30 -6.20 22.41 -17.65
C LYS A 30 -5.10 22.49 -18.72
N ARG A 31 -3.85 22.65 -18.30
CA ARG A 31 -2.68 22.68 -19.20
C ARG A 31 -2.27 21.26 -19.60
N LYS A 32 -2.74 20.78 -20.75
CA LYS A 32 -2.44 19.43 -21.26
C LYS A 32 -0.94 19.09 -21.37
N SER A 33 -0.08 20.09 -21.56
CA SER A 33 1.37 19.85 -21.64
C SER A 33 2.01 19.33 -20.35
N VAL A 34 1.35 19.47 -19.19
CA VAL A 34 1.86 18.94 -17.91
C VAL A 34 1.31 17.54 -17.59
N TRP A 35 0.51 16.96 -18.49
CA TRP A 35 -0.07 15.63 -18.27
C TRP A 35 1.02 14.56 -18.25
N SER A 36 1.09 13.91 -17.10
CA SER A 36 2.09 12.90 -16.78
C SER A 36 1.38 11.62 -16.36
N SER A 37 2.11 10.52 -16.31
CA SER A 37 1.58 9.25 -15.84
C SER A 37 1.03 9.35 -14.41
N TRP A 38 1.61 10.26 -13.62
CA TRP A 38 1.24 10.55 -12.25
C TRP A 38 1.11 12.07 -12.14
N VAL A 39 -0.05 12.54 -11.69
CA VAL A 39 -0.34 13.96 -11.52
C VAL A 39 -0.76 14.20 -10.09
N TYR A 40 0.09 14.90 -9.35
CA TYR A 40 -0.26 15.45 -8.06
C TYR A 40 -0.96 16.79 -8.29
N SER A 41 -2.14 16.95 -7.72
CA SER A 41 -2.96 18.15 -7.88
C SER A 41 -3.73 18.39 -6.61
N GLU A 42 -3.33 19.39 -5.84
CA GLU A 42 -4.02 19.79 -4.63
C GLU A 42 -4.51 21.23 -4.75
N ASP A 43 -5.69 21.46 -4.18
CA ASP A 43 -6.22 22.81 -4.02
C ASP A 43 -5.33 23.58 -3.03
N ALA A 44 -5.09 24.86 -3.30
CA ALA A 44 -4.16 25.68 -2.51
C ALA A 44 -4.53 25.74 -1.01
N ASP A 45 -5.82 25.61 -0.70
CA ASP A 45 -6.35 25.68 0.66
C ASP A 45 -6.59 24.30 1.29
N LYS A 46 -6.18 23.21 0.61
CA LYS A 46 -6.42 21.85 1.09
C LYS A 46 -5.63 21.58 2.37
N GLN A 47 -6.34 21.43 3.48
CA GLN A 47 -5.79 20.93 4.75
C GLN A 47 -6.15 19.44 4.89
N SER A 48 -5.30 18.57 4.35
CA SER A 48 -5.48 17.13 4.44
C SER A 48 -4.14 16.43 4.46
N ASP A 49 -4.00 15.43 5.33
CA ASP A 49 -2.84 14.54 5.36
C ASP A 49 -2.88 13.48 4.24
N ARG A 50 -3.85 13.56 3.32
CA ARG A 50 -4.04 12.63 2.21
C ARG A 50 -3.78 13.32 0.87
N ILE A 51 -2.80 12.78 0.16
CA ILE A 51 -2.37 13.25 -1.16
C ILE A 51 -3.49 13.02 -2.18
N ASP A 52 -3.85 14.07 -2.94
CA ASP A 52 -4.64 13.96 -4.17
C ASP A 52 -3.71 13.66 -5.35
N LEU A 53 -3.83 12.44 -5.86
CA LEU A 53 -2.98 11.91 -6.92
C LEU A 53 -3.85 11.26 -8.00
N THR A 54 -3.58 11.57 -9.26
CA THR A 54 -4.24 10.95 -10.40
C THR A 54 -3.21 10.20 -11.26
N TYR A 55 -3.46 8.91 -11.47
CA TYR A 55 -2.71 8.10 -12.42
C TYR A 55 -3.39 8.15 -13.78
N TRP A 56 -2.64 8.51 -14.82
CA TRP A 56 -3.12 8.39 -16.19
C TRP A 56 -2.73 7.03 -16.76
N MET A 57 -3.68 6.09 -16.71
CA MET A 57 -3.43 4.69 -17.04
C MET A 57 -3.06 4.49 -18.50
N ASN A 58 -3.64 5.23 -19.45
CA ASN A 58 -3.28 5.09 -20.87
C ASN A 58 -1.80 5.47 -21.13
N LYS A 59 -1.22 6.36 -20.32
CA LYS A 59 0.21 6.70 -20.44
C LYS A 59 1.13 5.65 -19.80
N LEU A 60 0.67 4.99 -18.73
CA LEU A 60 1.37 3.85 -18.12
C LEU A 60 1.22 2.56 -18.93
N GLN A 61 0.10 2.41 -19.62
CA GLN A 61 -0.32 1.21 -20.35
C GLN A 61 -0.81 1.63 -21.75
N PRO A 62 0.11 1.85 -22.72
CA PRO A 62 -0.23 2.42 -24.03
C PRO A 62 -1.19 1.59 -24.89
N TRP A 63 -1.46 0.34 -24.53
CA TRP A 63 -2.45 -0.52 -25.19
C TRP A 63 -3.91 -0.14 -24.86
N LEU A 64 -4.14 0.73 -23.88
CA LEU A 64 -5.47 1.27 -23.57
C LEU A 64 -5.79 2.44 -24.52
N GLN A 65 -6.48 2.17 -25.64
CA GLN A 65 -6.67 3.16 -26.73
C GLN A 65 -8.04 3.86 -26.78
N ASN A 66 -9.00 3.44 -25.95
CA ASN A 66 -10.37 3.97 -25.98
C ASN A 66 -10.49 5.21 -25.09
N ASP A 67 -11.39 5.17 -24.10
CA ASP A 67 -11.58 6.24 -23.15
C ASP A 67 -10.30 6.53 -22.35
N PRO A 68 -10.09 7.80 -21.95
CA PRO A 68 -9.06 8.09 -20.97
C PRO A 68 -9.42 7.38 -19.66
N LEU A 69 -8.46 6.67 -19.09
CA LEU A 69 -8.60 5.94 -17.85
C LEU A 69 -7.72 6.61 -16.80
N PHE A 70 -8.38 7.18 -15.79
CA PHE A 70 -7.76 7.82 -14.65
C PHE A 70 -8.05 7.03 -13.39
N VAL A 71 -7.03 6.84 -12.57
CA VAL A 71 -7.19 6.33 -11.20
C VAL A 71 -6.84 7.46 -10.25
N THR A 72 -7.84 8.03 -9.60
CA THR A 72 -7.66 9.19 -8.70
C THR A 72 -7.83 8.78 -7.25
N LEU A 73 -6.88 9.22 -6.43
CA LEU A 73 -6.79 8.92 -5.01
C LEU A 73 -7.19 10.15 -4.21
N ASN A 74 -8.07 9.95 -3.23
CA ASN A 74 -8.38 10.92 -2.17
C ASN A 74 -8.75 12.35 -2.63
N THR A 75 -9.22 12.51 -3.86
CA THR A 75 -9.59 13.83 -4.36
C THR A 75 -10.80 14.39 -3.60
N THR A 76 -10.76 15.68 -3.32
CA THR A 76 -11.89 16.47 -2.81
C THR A 76 -12.69 17.11 -3.93
N ARG A 77 -12.19 17.05 -5.18
CA ARG A 77 -12.87 17.55 -6.35
C ARG A 77 -13.99 16.57 -6.75
N SER A 78 -15.07 17.11 -7.31
CA SER A 78 -16.17 16.28 -7.77
C SER A 78 -15.79 15.58 -9.08
N ILE A 79 -15.99 14.26 -9.12
CA ILE A 79 -15.91 13.46 -10.34
C ILE A 79 -17.35 13.28 -10.83
N ASP A 80 -17.60 13.47 -12.12
CA ASP A 80 -18.91 13.19 -12.71
C ASP A 80 -19.29 11.71 -12.48
N PRO A 81 -20.38 11.41 -11.73
CA PRO A 81 -20.78 10.04 -11.44
C PRO A 81 -21.08 9.21 -12.70
N ALA A 82 -21.46 9.83 -13.81
CA ALA A 82 -21.70 9.14 -15.08
C ALA A 82 -20.41 8.63 -15.74
N LEU A 83 -19.25 9.14 -15.30
CA LEU A 83 -17.93 8.80 -15.83
C LEU A 83 -17.11 7.91 -14.87
N ILE A 84 -17.71 7.48 -13.75
CA ILE A 84 -17.09 6.56 -12.80
C ILE A 84 -17.31 5.11 -13.27
N TRP A 85 -16.22 4.36 -13.36
CA TRP A 85 -16.23 2.92 -13.70
C TRP A 85 -16.22 2.06 -12.45
N ASP A 86 -15.44 2.44 -11.44
CA ASP A 86 -15.31 1.69 -10.18
C ASP A 86 -14.80 2.58 -9.04
N GLU A 87 -15.13 2.17 -7.80
CA GLU A 87 -14.68 2.83 -6.58
C GLU A 87 -14.28 1.79 -5.53
N VAL A 88 -13.09 1.95 -4.95
CA VAL A 88 -12.61 1.08 -3.87
C VAL A 88 -11.91 1.88 -2.80
N THR A 89 -12.05 1.45 -1.55
CA THR A 89 -11.23 1.96 -0.46
C THR A 89 -10.20 0.91 -0.06
N LEU A 90 -8.93 1.22 -0.30
CA LEU A 90 -7.81 0.40 0.17
C LEU A 90 -7.19 1.02 1.42
N ARG A 91 -6.44 0.23 2.18
CA ARG A 91 -5.81 0.68 3.43
C ARG A 91 -4.30 0.54 3.30
N HIS A 92 -3.60 1.67 3.45
CA HIS A 92 -2.14 1.69 3.42
C HIS A 92 -1.57 1.71 4.84
N PRO A 93 -0.52 0.91 5.13
CA PRO A 93 0.15 0.95 6.41
C PRO A 93 0.78 2.33 6.64
N VAL A 94 0.69 2.81 7.88
CA VAL A 94 1.31 4.06 8.33
C VAL A 94 2.65 3.72 8.97
N TYR A 95 3.73 4.24 8.41
CA TYR A 95 5.10 4.01 8.88
C TYR A 95 5.54 5.08 9.88
N ASP A 96 4.92 5.08 11.06
CA ASP A 96 5.35 5.90 12.19
C ASP A 96 6.43 5.18 13.03
N LEU A 97 6.94 5.87 14.06
CA LEU A 97 7.98 5.31 14.94
C LEU A 97 7.52 4.02 15.64
N ASP A 98 6.24 3.92 15.98
CA ASP A 98 5.65 2.74 16.62
C ASP A 98 5.65 1.55 15.65
N ALA A 99 5.25 1.77 14.39
CA ALA A 99 5.26 0.75 13.35
C ALA A 99 6.69 0.24 13.06
N LEU A 100 7.68 1.13 12.99
CA LEU A 100 9.09 0.74 12.78
C LEU A 100 9.67 -0.05 13.96
N ALA A 101 9.29 0.31 15.20
CA ALA A 101 9.67 -0.46 16.38
C ALA A 101 8.98 -1.85 16.37
N ALA A 102 7.70 -1.90 16.00
CA ALA A 102 6.92 -3.11 15.89
C ALA A 102 7.49 -4.08 14.84
N GLN A 103 7.96 -3.60 13.69
CA GLN A 103 8.63 -4.45 12.69
C GLN A 103 9.82 -5.23 13.28
N LYS A 104 10.67 -4.56 14.07
CA LYS A 104 11.82 -5.19 14.71
C LYS A 104 11.40 -6.25 15.72
N GLN A 105 10.37 -5.94 16.52
CA GLN A 105 9.83 -6.88 17.50
C GLN A 105 9.13 -8.07 16.85
N ALA A 106 8.38 -7.85 15.76
CA ALA A 106 7.74 -8.89 14.97
C ALA A 106 8.78 -9.86 14.39
N ALA A 107 9.87 -9.33 13.83
CA ALA A 107 10.97 -10.13 13.31
C ALA A 107 11.63 -11.00 14.41
N ALA A 108 11.83 -10.45 15.61
CA ALA A 108 12.40 -11.19 16.73
C ALA A 108 11.44 -12.25 17.31
N MET A 109 10.13 -12.02 17.24
CA MET A 109 9.09 -12.92 17.74
C MET A 109 8.78 -14.09 16.80
N ASN A 110 9.11 -13.96 15.51
CA ASN A 110 8.79 -14.95 14.50
C ASN A 110 9.30 -16.35 14.88
N GLY A 111 8.40 -17.33 14.86
CA GLY A 111 8.68 -18.74 15.16
C GLY A 111 8.52 -19.14 16.64
N ALA A 112 8.39 -18.20 17.58
CA ALA A 112 8.33 -18.50 19.02
C ALA A 112 7.15 -19.43 19.41
N ASN A 113 5.98 -19.25 18.78
CA ASN A 113 4.77 -20.05 19.03
C ASN A 113 4.35 -20.85 17.79
N ASN A 114 5.32 -21.33 17.00
CA ASN A 114 5.07 -21.90 15.66
C ASN A 114 4.22 -20.98 14.76
N THR A 115 4.23 -19.68 15.06
CA THR A 115 3.48 -18.64 14.37
C THR A 115 4.47 -17.72 13.69
N TRP A 116 4.16 -17.36 12.45
CA TRP A 116 5.04 -16.60 11.58
C TRP A 116 4.27 -15.51 10.86
N TYR A 117 4.85 -14.32 10.81
CA TYR A 117 4.28 -13.10 10.27
C TYR A 117 5.14 -12.62 9.11
N CYS A 118 4.49 -12.38 7.97
CA CYS A 118 5.08 -11.73 6.79
C CYS A 118 4.05 -10.81 6.13
N GLY A 119 4.50 -10.00 5.18
CA GLY A 119 3.70 -9.03 4.45
C GLY A 119 4.47 -7.73 4.22
N ALA A 120 3.97 -6.90 3.30
CA ALA A 120 4.63 -5.66 2.91
C ALA A 120 4.86 -4.70 4.10
N TRP A 121 3.98 -4.76 5.11
CA TRP A 121 4.08 -4.00 6.35
C TRP A 121 5.34 -4.30 7.17
N MET A 122 6.03 -5.42 6.94
CA MET A 122 7.28 -5.78 7.62
C MET A 122 8.49 -4.97 7.14
N LYS A 123 8.38 -4.25 6.01
CA LYS A 123 9.46 -3.43 5.43
C LYS A 123 8.90 -2.08 4.95
N ASN A 124 9.02 -1.73 3.66
CA ASN A 124 8.67 -0.38 3.15
C ASN A 124 7.30 -0.30 2.46
N GLY A 125 6.52 -1.39 2.43
CA GLY A 125 5.13 -1.36 1.98
C GLY A 125 4.90 -1.65 0.51
N PHE A 126 5.95 -2.03 -0.23
CA PHE A 126 5.85 -2.41 -1.64
C PHE A 126 5.60 -3.91 -1.84
N HIS A 127 5.33 -4.33 -3.07
CA HIS A 127 5.05 -5.74 -3.39
C HIS A 127 6.26 -6.63 -3.13
N GLU A 128 7.45 -6.13 -3.45
CA GLU A 128 8.74 -6.78 -3.23
C GLU A 128 9.02 -7.00 -1.74
N ASP A 129 8.53 -6.12 -0.87
CA ASP A 129 8.65 -6.26 0.57
C ASP A 129 7.77 -7.40 1.11
N GLY A 130 6.58 -7.57 0.54
CA GLY A 130 5.70 -8.69 0.83
C GLY A 130 6.36 -10.03 0.48
N ILE A 131 6.93 -10.13 -0.72
CA ILE A 131 7.67 -11.31 -1.15
C ILE A 131 8.92 -11.51 -0.29
N GLY A 132 9.70 -10.46 -0.07
CA GLY A 132 10.94 -10.51 0.69
C GLY A 132 10.72 -10.98 2.12
N SER A 133 9.70 -10.46 2.82
CA SER A 133 9.38 -10.91 4.18
C SER A 133 8.87 -12.36 4.24
N ALA A 134 8.17 -12.83 3.21
CA ALA A 134 7.79 -14.25 3.12
C ALA A 134 9.03 -15.15 2.94
N MET A 135 10.00 -14.71 2.13
CA MET A 135 11.27 -15.43 1.96
C MET A 135 12.08 -15.50 3.27
N ASP A 136 12.07 -14.43 4.06
CA ASP A 136 12.71 -14.40 5.39
C ASP A 136 12.09 -15.47 6.31
N VAL A 137 10.75 -15.56 6.34
CA VAL A 137 10.02 -16.58 7.11
C VAL A 137 10.34 -18.00 6.64
N VAL A 138 10.26 -18.27 5.33
CA VAL A 138 10.53 -19.61 4.77
C VAL A 138 11.95 -20.05 5.08
N SER A 139 12.91 -19.14 4.99
CA SER A 139 14.32 -19.42 5.29
C SER A 139 14.52 -19.80 6.77
N ALA A 140 13.87 -19.06 7.68
CA ALA A 140 13.93 -19.34 9.10
C ALA A 140 13.25 -20.66 9.50
N MET A 141 12.11 -21.00 8.87
CA MET A 141 11.45 -22.30 9.06
C MET A 141 12.38 -23.47 8.69
N ARG A 142 13.00 -23.40 7.50
CA ARG A 142 13.93 -24.44 7.02
C ARG A 142 15.16 -24.60 7.91
N ALA A 143 15.69 -23.48 8.42
CA ALA A 143 16.82 -23.50 9.35
C ALA A 143 16.46 -24.22 10.66
N ARG A 144 15.25 -23.99 11.19
CA ARG A 144 14.76 -24.66 12.40
C ARG A 144 14.58 -26.17 12.21
N GLU A 145 14.03 -26.60 11.06
CA GLU A 145 13.90 -28.03 10.73
C GLU A 145 15.27 -28.71 10.67
N THR A 146 16.24 -28.06 10.01
CA THR A 146 17.61 -28.57 9.90
C THR A 146 18.29 -28.73 11.26
N LEU A 147 18.13 -27.73 12.15
CA LEU A 147 18.65 -27.81 13.52
C LEU A 147 18.00 -28.93 14.34
N THR A 148 16.70 -29.18 14.13
CA THR A 148 15.98 -30.27 14.81
C THR A 148 16.51 -31.62 14.36
N LEU A 149 16.65 -31.83 13.05
CA LEU A 149 17.22 -33.05 12.45
C LEU A 149 18.68 -33.31 12.89
N ALA A 150 19.48 -32.26 13.05
CA ALA A 150 20.88 -32.39 13.46
C ALA A 150 21.06 -32.67 14.98
N ALA A 151 20.01 -32.45 15.78
CA ALA A 151 20.01 -32.69 17.22
C ALA A 151 19.44 -34.08 17.60
N GLU A 152 18.92 -34.83 16.62
CA GLU A 152 18.51 -36.24 16.72
C GLU A 152 19.66 -37.20 16.40
#